data_AF-A0A3D5SY44-F1
#
_entry.id   AF-A0A3D5SY44-F1
#
_cell.length_a   1.000
_cell.length_b   1.000
_cell.length_c   1.000
_cell.angle_alpha   90.00
_cell.angle_beta   90.00
_cell.angle_gamma   90.00
#
_symmetry.space_group_name_H-M   'P 1'
#
loop_
_entity.id
_entity.type
_entity.pdbx_description
1 polymer ?
#
loop_
_entity_poly.entity_id
_entity_poly.type
_entity_poly.pdbx_seq_one_letter_code
_entity_poly.pdbx_strand_id
1 'polypeptide(L)'
;IATLTGACVIALGHVASGLYGNDDALVRDIQRAGASAFDRVWPMPLWDDYQESLKSNFADMANIGGRPAGSVTAACFLSRFAQKYRWAHLD
;
A
#
# COMPACT_ATOMS: atom_id res chain seq x y z
N ILE A 1 -1.50 2.46 -9.43
CA ILE A 1 -0.20 1.87 -9.83
C ILE A 1 0.80 3.00 -9.83
N ALA A 2 1.88 2.89 -9.08
CA ALA A 2 2.93 3.92 -9.03
C ALA A 2 4.23 3.31 -8.52
N THR A 3 5.37 3.67 -9.09
CA THR A 3 6.70 3.35 -8.51
C THR A 3 6.94 4.27 -7.31
N LEU A 4 6.36 3.94 -6.16
CA LEU A 4 6.17 4.90 -5.08
C LEU A 4 7.30 4.85 -4.05
N THR A 5 7.72 3.66 -3.63
CA THR A 5 8.67 3.54 -2.52
C THR A 5 9.85 2.60 -2.80
N GLY A 6 11.05 3.03 -2.38
CA GLY A 6 12.19 2.12 -2.27
C GLY A 6 12.02 1.06 -1.17
N ALA A 7 11.10 1.29 -0.22
CA ALA A 7 10.79 0.34 0.84
C ALA A 7 10.13 -0.94 0.31
N CYS A 8 9.29 -0.83 -0.74
CA CYS A 8 8.69 -1.99 -1.40
C CYS A 8 9.74 -2.91 -2.01
N VAL A 9 10.77 -2.33 -2.65
CA VAL A 9 11.92 -3.08 -3.21
C VAL A 9 12.67 -3.84 -2.12
N ILE A 10 12.87 -3.25 -0.94
CA ILE A 10 13.53 -3.95 0.18
C ILE A 10 12.67 -5.12 0.69
N ALA A 11 11.34 -4.97 0.69
CA ALA A 11 10.42 -5.97 1.21
C ALA A 11 10.18 -7.16 0.26
N LEU A 12 10.00 -6.90 -1.04
CA LEU A 12 9.58 -7.89 -2.03
C LEU A 12 10.59 -8.11 -3.18
N GLY A 13 11.70 -7.38 -3.18
CA GLY A 13 12.69 -7.42 -4.24
C GLY A 13 12.16 -6.86 -5.56
N HIS A 14 12.60 -7.44 -6.66
CA HIS A 14 12.20 -7.06 -8.03
C HIS A 14 11.25 -8.08 -8.67
N VAL A 15 10.60 -8.92 -7.86
CA VAL A 15 9.87 -10.11 -8.34
C VAL A 15 8.36 -9.96 -8.24
N ALA A 16 7.86 -9.24 -7.23
CA ALA A 16 6.43 -9.04 -7.02
C ALA A 16 6.15 -7.58 -6.64
N SER A 17 5.04 -7.04 -7.14
CA SER A 17 4.58 -5.70 -6.75
C SER A 17 3.86 -5.76 -5.40
N GLY A 18 3.98 -4.70 -4.60
CA GLY A 18 3.27 -4.59 -3.32
C GLY A 18 1.81 -4.22 -3.54
N LEU A 19 0.85 -5.05 -3.12
CA LEU A 19 -0.58 -4.80 -3.26
C LEU A 19 -1.20 -4.39 -1.92
N TYR A 20 -1.81 -3.22 -1.89
CA TYR A 20 -2.58 -2.70 -0.76
C TYR A 20 -4.02 -2.46 -1.22
N GLY A 21 -5.00 -2.56 -0.33
CA GLY A 21 -6.38 -2.23 -0.68
C GLY A 21 -7.27 -2.11 0.53
N ASN A 22 -8.43 -1.45 0.33
CA ASN A 22 -9.46 -1.27 1.35
C ASN A 22 -10.68 -2.20 1.14
N ASP A 23 -10.63 -3.06 0.13
CA ASP A 23 -11.69 -4.01 -0.24
C ASP A 23 -11.08 -5.38 -0.52
N ASP A 24 -11.39 -6.35 0.33
CA ASP A 24 -10.78 -7.69 0.25
C ASP A 24 -11.13 -8.44 -1.05
N ALA A 25 -12.32 -8.19 -1.61
CA ALA A 25 -12.73 -8.82 -2.86
C ALA A 25 -11.85 -8.32 -4.02
N LEU A 26 -11.63 -7.01 -4.12
CA LEU A 26 -10.75 -6.40 -5.10
C LEU A 26 -9.31 -6.88 -4.97
N VAL A 27 -8.78 -6.95 -3.74
CA VAL A 27 -7.43 -7.46 -3.48
C VAL A 27 -7.26 -8.90 -3.97
N ARG A 28 -8.23 -9.77 -3.67
CA ARG A 28 -8.21 -11.17 -4.13
C ARG A 28 -8.32 -11.30 -5.64
N ASP A 29 -9.15 -10.47 -6.28
CA ASP A 29 -9.31 -10.48 -7.74
C ASP A 29 -8.01 -10.10 -8.44
N ILE A 30 -7.33 -9.04 -7.98
CA ILE A 30 -6.03 -8.62 -8.50
C ILE A 30 -4.96 -9.68 -8.24
N GLN A 31 -4.92 -10.27 -7.04
CA GLN A 31 -3.96 -11.32 -6.72
C GLN A 31 -4.10 -12.54 -7.63
N ARG A 32 -5.35 -12.96 -7.91
CA ARG A 32 -5.63 -14.07 -8.83
C ARG A 32 -5.22 -13.72 -10.27
N ALA A 33 -5.52 -12.50 -10.72
CA ALA A 33 -5.13 -12.02 -12.04
C ALA A 33 -3.60 -12.06 -12.20
N GLY A 34 -2.85 -11.53 -11.23
CA GLY A 34 -1.39 -11.54 -11.24
C GLY A 34 -0.81 -12.96 -11.28
N ALA A 35 -1.40 -13.90 -10.52
CA ALA A 35 -1.00 -15.31 -10.59
C ALA A 35 -1.24 -15.93 -11.98
N SER A 36 -2.39 -15.66 -12.60
CA SER A 36 -2.72 -16.18 -13.94
C SER A 36 -1.88 -15.57 -15.07
N ALA A 37 -1.49 -14.31 -14.93
CA ALA A 37 -0.68 -13.57 -15.90
C ALA A 37 0.83 -13.78 -15.73
N PHE A 38 1.24 -14.52 -14.69
CA PHE A 38 2.65 -14.63 -14.28
C PHE A 38 3.31 -13.28 -13.91
N ASP A 39 2.50 -12.30 -13.51
CA ASP A 39 2.91 -10.98 -13.03
C ASP A 39 2.46 -10.84 -11.57
N ARG A 40 3.30 -11.30 -10.64
CA ARG A 40 2.90 -11.56 -9.26
C ARG A 40 2.77 -10.28 -8.46
N VAL A 41 1.78 -10.26 -7.58
CA VAL A 41 1.56 -9.22 -6.58
C VAL A 41 1.43 -9.87 -5.20
N TRP A 42 1.83 -9.16 -4.15
CA TRP A 42 1.73 -9.66 -2.78
C TRP A 42 0.88 -8.73 -1.91
N PRO A 43 -0.22 -9.20 -1.30
CA PRO A 43 -1.01 -8.40 -0.38
C PRO A 43 -0.20 -7.99 0.86
N MET A 44 -0.15 -6.69 1.10
CA MET A 44 0.51 -6.06 2.22
C MET A 44 -0.52 -5.46 3.18
N PRO A 45 -0.22 -5.36 4.49
CA PRO A 45 -1.20 -4.88 5.46
C PRO A 45 -1.51 -3.39 5.25
N LEU A 46 -2.74 -3.00 5.60
CA LEU A 46 -3.22 -1.62 5.67
C LEU A 46 -3.90 -1.38 7.02
N TRP A 47 -3.26 -1.83 8.11
CA TRP A 47 -3.81 -1.75 9.46
C TRP A 47 -3.76 -0.33 10.01
N ASP A 48 -4.73 0.00 10.87
CA ASP A 48 -4.85 1.33 11.48
C ASP A 48 -3.65 1.71 12.35
N ASP A 49 -2.95 0.73 12.93
CA ASP A 49 -1.75 0.96 13.76
C ASP A 49 -0.64 1.71 12.98
N TYR A 50 -0.55 1.53 11.66
CA TYR A 50 0.43 2.23 10.83
C TYR A 50 0.05 3.69 10.53
N GLN A 51 -1.22 4.07 10.71
CA GLN A 51 -1.70 5.42 10.47
C GLN A 51 -1.15 6.42 11.50
N GLU A 52 -0.84 5.96 12.71
CA GLU A 52 -0.29 6.78 13.79
C GLU A 52 1.03 7.44 13.40
N SER A 53 1.83 6.76 12.58
CA SER A 53 3.11 7.27 12.05
C SER A 53 2.93 8.49 11.14
N LEU A 54 1.73 8.76 10.63
CA LEU A 54 1.43 9.90 9.75
C LEU A 54 0.88 11.12 10.51
N LYS A 55 0.89 11.13 11.84
CA LYS A 55 0.45 12.30 12.61
C LYS A 55 1.37 13.50 12.38
N SER A 56 0.78 14.68 12.25
CA SER A 56 1.48 15.95 12.14
C SER A 56 1.00 16.91 13.24
N ASN A 57 1.93 17.71 13.78
CA ASN A 57 1.61 18.74 14.78
C ASN A 57 1.01 20.01 14.15
N PHE A 58 1.05 20.14 12.82
CA PHE A 58 0.73 21.39 12.11
C PHE A 58 -0.34 21.22 11.02
N ALA A 59 -0.62 19.98 10.60
CA ALA A 59 -1.52 19.66 9.50
C ALA A 59 -2.33 18.40 9.84
N ASP A 60 -3.35 18.10 9.04
CA ASP A 60 -4.20 16.92 9.23
C ASP A 60 -3.39 15.61 9.21
N MET A 61 -2.30 15.56 8.42
CA MET A 61 -1.34 14.46 8.41
C MET A 61 0.00 14.90 7.82
N ALA A 62 1.05 14.14 8.14
CA ALA A 62 2.33 14.18 7.46
C ALA A 62 2.30 13.32 6.19
N ASN A 63 3.10 13.67 5.18
CA ASN A 63 3.22 12.89 3.95
C ASN A 63 4.23 11.73 4.05
N ILE A 64 4.93 11.58 5.18
CA ILE A 64 5.91 10.53 5.44
C ILE A 64 5.76 10.00 6.87
N GLY A 65 5.86 8.68 7.04
CA GLY A 65 5.75 7.99 8.34
C GLY A 65 7.08 7.54 8.95
N GLY A 66 8.21 7.95 8.37
CA GLY A 66 9.54 7.46 8.73
C GLY A 66 10.02 6.26 7.90
N ARG A 67 11.14 5.65 8.30
CA ARG A 67 11.75 4.51 7.57
C ARG A 67 11.05 3.17 7.80
N PRO A 68 10.66 2.79 9.03
CA PRO A 68 9.98 1.52 9.26
C PRO A 68 8.63 1.48 8.52
N ALA A 69 8.35 0.35 7.86
CA ALA A 69 7.09 0.14 7.12
C ALA A 69 6.79 1.27 6.10
N GLY A 70 7.83 1.81 5.44
CA GLY A 70 7.69 2.95 4.52
C GLY A 70 6.67 2.74 3.38
N SER A 71 6.59 1.52 2.83
CA SER A 71 5.62 1.18 1.78
C SER A 71 4.19 1.11 2.32
N VAL A 72 4.01 0.56 3.52
CA VAL A 72 2.72 0.47 4.21
C VAL A 72 2.21 1.86 4.59
N THR A 73 3.06 2.69 5.20
CA THR A 73 2.68 4.06 5.60
C THR A 73 2.39 4.95 4.39
N ALA A 74 3.08 4.77 3.27
CA ALA A 74 2.73 5.44 2.02
C ALA A 74 1.34 5.00 1.49
N ALA A 75 1.02 3.71 1.54
CA ALA A 75 -0.31 3.22 1.20
C ALA A 75 -1.39 3.74 2.17
N CYS A 76 -1.09 3.82 3.47
CA CYS A 76 -1.97 4.43 4.48
C CYS A 76 -2.26 5.91 4.19
N PHE A 77 -1.26 6.66 3.71
CA PHE A 77 -1.46 8.04 3.27
C PHE A 77 -2.44 8.11 2.09
N LEU A 78 -2.26 7.26 1.07
CA LEU A 78 -3.16 7.23 -0.09
C LEU A 78 -4.59 6.79 0.28
N SER A 79 -4.75 5.85 1.22
CA SER A 79 -6.07 5.32 1.59
C SER A 79 -6.99 6.38 2.19
N ARG A 80 -6.43 7.43 2.80
CA ARG A 80 -7.18 8.58 3.32
C ARG A 80 -7.99 9.31 2.24
N PHE A 81 -7.52 9.27 1.00
CA PHE A 81 -8.18 9.91 -0.14
C PHE A 81 -9.12 8.96 -0.92
N ALA A 82 -9.09 7.66 -0.61
CA ALA A 82 -9.79 6.63 -1.35
C ALA A 82 -10.97 5.98 -0.59
N GLN A 83 -11.34 6.50 0.58
CA GLN A 83 -12.35 5.91 1.47
C GLN A 83 -13.73 5.69 0.83
N LYS A 84 -14.08 6.47 -0.21
CA LYS A 84 -15.38 6.38 -0.90
C LYS A 84 -15.40 5.36 -2.05
N TYR A 85 -14.29 4.69 -2.32
CA TYR A 85 -14.13 3.80 -3.47
C TYR A 85 -13.60 2.43 -3.04
N ARG A 86 -13.97 1.39 -3.79
CA ARG A 86 -13.24 0.12 -3.77
C ARG A 86 -11.89 0.38 -4.43
N TRP A 87 -10.83 0.37 -3.63
CA TRP A 87 -9.53 0.88 -4.04
C TRP A 87 -8.41 -0.12 -3.73
N ALA A 88 -7.45 -0.16 -4.64
CA ALA A 88 -6.19 -0.87 -4.47
C ALA A 88 -5.03 -0.01 -4.98
N HIS A 89 -3.88 -0.17 -4.32
CA HIS A 89 -2.61 0.41 -4.71
C HIS A 89 -1.61 -0.71 -5.01
N LEU A 90 -0.91 -0.53 -6.12
CA LEU A 90 0.23 -1.34 -6.53
C LEU A 90 1.44 -0.40 -6.51
N ASP A 91 2.39 -0.73 -5.64
CA ASP A 91 3.72 -0.11 -5.50
C ASP A 91 4.75 -0.91 -6.31
#